data_AF-A0A832SXP1-F1
#
_entry.id   AF-A0A832SXP1-F1
#
_cell.length_a   1.000
_cell.length_b   1.000
_cell.length_c   1.000
_cell.angle_alpha   90.00
_cell.angle_beta   90.00
_cell.angle_gamma   90.00
#
_symmetry.space_group_name_H-M   'P 1'
#
loop_
_entity.id
_entity.type
_entity.pdbx_description
1 polymer ?
#
loop_
_entity_poly.entity_id
_entity_poly.type
_entity_poly.pdbx_seq_one_letter_code
_entity_poly.pdbx_strand_id
1 'polypeptide(L)'
;MKVKFHSFIKPYFKDCKFINCYFNDVDFNASRFERCDFNGIVDSAWFRGGFPSKEDVKEFGKAQQNKMKEVSFANTELHHVHFSDNCDLSTIILPKRGHYLFFDDWDRQLNAINKCTVGNINQDIVNDINDFTELHKIYSDSQMYYLINIVDLEKLYCKLAVDIIRKKATLEINDGVITSIVR
;
A
#
# COMPACT_ATOMS: atom_id res chain seq x y z
N MET A 1 14.51 10.95 -21.44
CA MET A 1 13.51 9.90 -21.76
C MET A 1 13.18 9.19 -20.47
N LYS A 2 11.91 9.13 -20.05
CA LYS A 2 11.50 8.33 -18.89
C LYS A 2 11.30 6.88 -19.35
N VAL A 3 11.77 5.91 -18.57
CA VAL A 3 11.49 4.49 -18.86
C VAL A 3 10.05 4.20 -18.48
N LYS A 4 9.24 3.73 -19.44
CA LYS A 4 7.85 3.33 -19.22
C LYS A 4 7.79 1.85 -18.87
N PHE A 5 7.18 1.54 -17.73
CA PHE A 5 6.94 0.17 -17.28
C PHE A 5 5.52 -0.26 -17.71
N HIS A 6 5.34 -1.57 -17.90
CA HIS A 6 4.05 -2.25 -18.04
C HIS A 6 4.00 -3.37 -16.99
N SER A 7 3.01 -4.26 -17.06
CA SER A 7 2.91 -5.39 -16.13
C SER A 7 4.08 -6.37 -16.27
N PHE A 8 4.51 -6.92 -15.14
CA PHE A 8 5.51 -7.97 -15.07
C PHE A 8 4.92 -9.20 -14.38
N ILE A 9 5.41 -10.38 -14.77
CA ILE A 9 5.04 -11.64 -14.16
C ILE A 9 6.30 -12.29 -13.60
N LYS A 10 6.37 -12.39 -12.27
CA LYS A 10 7.44 -13.09 -11.54
C LYS A 10 8.90 -12.60 -11.77
N PRO A 11 9.19 -11.32 -12.11
CA PRO A 11 10.58 -10.84 -12.13
C PRO A 11 11.16 -10.78 -10.71
N TYR A 12 12.49 -10.79 -10.64
CA TYR A 12 13.22 -10.46 -9.43
C TYR A 12 14.12 -9.27 -9.68
N PHE A 13 13.79 -8.15 -9.05
CA PHE A 13 14.59 -6.94 -9.03
C PHE A 13 15.43 -6.94 -7.75
N LYS A 14 16.75 -6.86 -7.94
CA LYS A 14 17.72 -6.89 -6.86
C LYS A 14 18.74 -5.79 -7.10
N ASP A 15 19.01 -4.98 -6.08
CA ASP A 15 20.02 -3.92 -6.14
C ASP A 15 19.77 -2.91 -7.29
N CYS A 16 18.48 -2.69 -7.63
CA CYS A 16 18.04 -1.81 -8.71
C CYS A 16 17.70 -0.39 -8.23
N LYS A 17 17.85 0.60 -9.12
CA LYS A 17 17.37 1.96 -8.89
C LYS A 17 16.36 2.35 -9.96
N PHE A 18 15.16 2.71 -9.54
CA PHE A 18 14.08 3.17 -10.41
C PHE A 18 13.98 4.69 -10.30
N ILE A 19 14.71 5.39 -11.17
CA ILE A 19 14.84 6.86 -11.09
C ILE A 19 13.99 7.50 -12.18
N ASN A 20 12.97 8.27 -11.77
CA ASN A 20 12.08 9.00 -12.67
C ASN A 20 11.44 8.10 -13.75
N CYS A 21 11.13 6.85 -13.39
CA CYS A 21 10.38 5.93 -14.23
C CYS A 21 8.91 6.36 -14.33
N TYR A 22 8.22 5.89 -15.37
CA TYR A 22 6.79 6.07 -15.53
C TYR A 22 6.10 4.75 -15.21
N PHE A 23 5.44 4.74 -14.05
CA PHE A 23 4.54 3.69 -13.59
C PHE A 23 3.13 4.22 -13.80
N ASN A 24 2.37 3.63 -14.70
CA ASN A 24 0.95 3.92 -14.86
C ASN A 24 0.27 2.60 -15.15
N ASP A 25 -0.55 2.15 -14.21
CA ASP A 25 -1.25 0.86 -14.23
C ASP A 25 -0.29 -0.32 -14.33
N VAL A 26 0.80 -0.28 -13.55
CA VAL A 26 1.81 -1.35 -13.52
C VAL A 26 1.44 -2.38 -12.46
N ASP A 27 1.09 -3.60 -12.89
CA ASP A 27 0.96 -4.75 -11.99
C ASP A 27 2.30 -5.50 -11.91
N PHE A 28 2.93 -5.47 -10.74
CA PHE A 28 4.10 -6.26 -10.40
C PHE A 28 3.69 -7.65 -9.91
N ASN A 29 3.03 -8.41 -10.77
CA ASN A 29 2.41 -9.69 -10.42
C ASN A 29 3.47 -10.72 -9.98
N ALA A 30 3.34 -11.20 -8.75
CA ALA A 30 4.29 -12.12 -8.11
C ALA A 30 5.77 -11.69 -8.22
N SER A 31 6.02 -10.39 -8.38
CA SER A 31 7.36 -9.82 -8.53
C SER A 31 8.07 -9.71 -7.20
N ARG A 32 9.41 -9.66 -7.22
CA ARG A 32 10.22 -9.50 -6.00
C ARG A 32 11.11 -8.28 -6.10
N PHE A 33 11.22 -7.57 -4.98
CA PHE A 33 12.13 -6.45 -4.82
C PHE A 33 12.99 -6.66 -3.58
N GLU A 34 14.30 -6.46 -3.74
CA GLU A 34 15.27 -6.51 -2.65
C GLU A 34 16.35 -5.45 -2.87
N ARG A 35 16.59 -4.62 -1.84
CA ARG A 35 17.54 -3.49 -1.88
C ARG A 35 17.35 -2.60 -3.12
N CYS A 36 16.09 -2.37 -3.48
CA CYS A 36 15.75 -1.49 -4.59
C CYS A 36 15.46 -0.07 -4.07
N ASP A 37 15.79 0.94 -4.85
CA ASP A 37 15.51 2.35 -4.52
C ASP A 37 14.58 2.95 -5.57
N PHE A 38 13.39 3.34 -5.13
CA PHE A 38 12.46 4.12 -5.94
C PHE A 38 12.71 5.61 -5.71
N ASN A 39 12.74 6.37 -6.80
CA ASN A 39 12.98 7.81 -6.76
C ASN A 39 12.09 8.55 -7.77
N GLY A 40 11.36 9.55 -7.29
CA GLY A 40 10.39 10.31 -8.07
C GLY A 40 8.95 9.94 -7.68
N ILE A 41 8.09 9.78 -8.67
CA ILE A 41 6.67 9.44 -8.45
C ILE A 41 6.44 7.99 -8.85
N VAL A 42 5.80 7.23 -7.98
CA VAL A 42 5.21 5.94 -8.32
C VAL A 42 3.70 6.13 -8.23
N ASP A 43 3.03 6.07 -9.38
CA ASP A 43 1.59 6.25 -9.49
C ASP A 43 0.95 4.96 -10.03
N SER A 44 -0.25 4.63 -9.56
CA SER A 44 -1.06 3.50 -10.04
C SER A 44 -0.26 2.19 -10.20
N ALA A 45 0.53 1.83 -9.18
CA ALA A 45 1.34 0.62 -9.17
C ALA A 45 0.79 -0.40 -8.16
N TRP A 46 0.79 -1.67 -8.52
CA TRP A 46 0.37 -2.75 -7.64
C TRP A 46 1.54 -3.70 -7.34
N PHE A 47 1.98 -3.73 -6.09
CA PHE A 47 3.00 -4.65 -5.59
C PHE A 47 2.36 -5.89 -4.95
N ARG A 48 2.47 -7.05 -5.61
CA ARG A 48 1.95 -8.31 -5.09
C ARG A 48 3.01 -9.12 -4.38
N GLY A 49 2.64 -9.76 -3.26
CA GLY A 49 3.46 -10.70 -2.52
C GLY A 49 3.60 -12.06 -3.18
N GLY A 50 2.64 -12.44 -4.02
CA GLY A 50 2.63 -13.70 -4.74
C GLY A 50 1.61 -13.66 -5.89
N PHE A 51 1.21 -14.84 -6.34
CA PHE A 51 0.14 -14.96 -7.33
C PHE A 51 -1.24 -14.87 -6.65
N PRO A 52 -2.20 -14.12 -7.24
CA PRO A 52 -3.53 -13.96 -6.66
C PRO A 52 -4.40 -15.21 -6.80
N SER A 53 -4.12 -16.09 -7.76
CA SER A 53 -4.92 -17.29 -8.04
C SER A 53 -4.10 -18.58 -8.12
N LYS A 54 -4.78 -19.73 -7.95
CA LYS A 54 -4.15 -21.05 -8.14
C LYS A 54 -3.87 -21.33 -9.61
N GLU A 55 -4.64 -20.72 -10.51
CA GLU A 55 -4.51 -20.80 -11.96
C GLU A 55 -3.16 -20.20 -12.39
N ASP A 56 -2.83 -19.02 -11.88
CA ASP A 56 -1.52 -18.39 -12.12
C ASP A 56 -0.37 -19.25 -11.59
N VAL A 57 -0.55 -19.90 -10.43
CA VAL A 57 0.47 -20.83 -9.90
C VAL A 57 0.65 -22.06 -10.79
N LYS A 58 -0.42 -22.54 -11.44
CA LYS A 58 -0.33 -23.66 -12.40
C LYS A 58 0.40 -23.22 -13.67
N GLU A 59 0.12 -22.01 -14.17
CA GLU A 59 0.69 -21.48 -15.40
C GLU A 59 2.16 -21.06 -15.25
N PHE A 60 2.47 -20.28 -14.22
CA PHE A 60 3.77 -19.65 -14.03
C PHE A 60 4.63 -20.32 -12.95
N GLY A 61 4.13 -21.40 -12.33
CA GLY A 61 4.75 -22.09 -11.20
C GLY A 61 4.70 -21.30 -9.90
N LYS A 62 5.22 -21.87 -8.81
CA LYS A 62 5.26 -21.17 -7.50
C LYS A 62 6.14 -19.92 -7.57
N ALA A 63 5.65 -18.82 -7.02
CA ALA A 63 6.43 -17.62 -6.76
C ALA A 63 7.08 -17.68 -5.36
N GLN A 64 8.23 -17.02 -5.23
CA GLN A 64 8.77 -16.69 -3.90
C GLN A 64 8.12 -15.38 -3.45
N GLN A 65 7.84 -15.28 -2.16
CA GLN A 65 7.16 -14.10 -1.59
C GLN A 65 7.93 -12.80 -1.86
N ASN A 66 7.22 -11.73 -2.21
CA ASN A 66 7.77 -10.38 -2.21
C ASN A 66 7.91 -9.89 -0.77
N LYS A 67 9.15 -9.80 -0.29
CA LYS A 67 9.46 -9.33 1.07
C LYS A 67 9.79 -7.85 1.15
N MET A 68 9.75 -7.14 0.01
CA MET A 68 10.19 -5.76 -0.16
C MET A 68 11.45 -5.44 0.65
N LYS A 69 12.40 -6.39 0.67
CA LYS A 69 13.46 -6.40 1.68
C LYS A 69 14.37 -5.22 1.45
N GLU A 70 14.45 -4.31 2.42
CA GLU A 70 15.27 -3.10 2.33
C GLU A 70 14.95 -2.26 1.08
N VAL A 71 13.69 -2.28 0.61
CA VAL A 71 13.23 -1.42 -0.49
C VAL A 71 13.05 -0.01 0.03
N SER A 72 13.62 0.97 -0.68
CA SER A 72 13.57 2.38 -0.33
C SER A 72 12.50 3.12 -1.12
N PHE A 73 11.60 3.78 -0.37
CA PHE A 73 10.71 4.81 -0.87
C PHE A 73 11.11 6.20 -0.36
N ALA A 74 12.29 6.35 0.25
CA ALA A 74 12.70 7.58 0.95
C ALA A 74 12.61 8.84 0.08
N ASN A 75 12.87 8.72 -1.22
CA ASN A 75 12.81 9.81 -2.20
C ASN A 75 11.64 9.63 -3.19
N THR A 76 10.57 8.96 -2.75
CA THR A 76 9.40 8.67 -3.58
C THR A 76 8.14 9.33 -3.02
N GLU A 77 7.31 9.85 -3.92
CA GLU A 77 5.90 10.13 -3.66
C GLU A 77 5.06 8.99 -4.26
N LEU A 78 4.28 8.31 -3.40
CA LEU A 78 3.44 7.19 -3.80
C LEU A 78 2.01 7.69 -4.00
N HIS A 79 1.44 7.41 -5.17
CA HIS A 79 0.04 7.72 -5.47
C HIS A 79 -0.70 6.49 -5.99
N HIS A 80 -1.91 6.25 -5.51
CA HIS A 80 -2.77 5.13 -5.93
C HIS A 80 -2.02 3.77 -5.94
N VAL A 81 -1.14 3.55 -4.96
CA VAL A 81 -0.32 2.32 -4.85
C VAL A 81 -1.06 1.29 -4.02
N HIS A 82 -1.05 0.04 -4.49
CA HIS A 82 -1.67 -1.10 -3.82
C HIS A 82 -0.65 -2.17 -3.43
N PHE A 83 -0.91 -2.80 -2.29
CA PHE A 83 -0.16 -3.95 -1.78
C PHE A 83 -1.13 -5.10 -1.50
N SER A 84 -0.80 -6.32 -1.94
CA SER A 84 -1.65 -7.50 -1.70
C SER A 84 -0.84 -8.79 -1.71
N ASP A 85 -1.53 -9.91 -1.48
CA ASP A 85 -0.99 -11.27 -1.68
C ASP A 85 0.22 -11.54 -0.77
N ASN A 86 0.19 -11.01 0.47
CA ASN A 86 1.25 -11.09 1.46
C ASN A 86 2.56 -10.38 1.05
N CYS A 87 2.44 -9.17 0.50
CA CYS A 87 3.57 -8.30 0.21
C CYS A 87 4.10 -7.73 1.54
N ASP A 88 5.24 -8.22 2.01
CA ASP A 88 5.74 -7.88 3.35
C ASP A 88 6.48 -6.52 3.30
N LEU A 89 5.99 -5.55 4.07
CA LEU A 89 6.53 -4.19 4.14
C LEU A 89 7.36 -3.92 5.40
N SER A 90 7.62 -4.94 6.23
CA SER A 90 8.25 -4.79 7.55
C SER A 90 9.64 -4.14 7.53
N THR A 91 10.33 -4.15 6.39
CA THR A 91 11.71 -3.66 6.25
C THR A 91 11.86 -2.54 5.23
N ILE A 92 10.76 -1.98 4.72
CA ILE A 92 10.85 -0.85 3.78
C ILE A 92 11.42 0.37 4.47
N ILE A 93 12.10 1.20 3.70
CA ILE A 93 12.46 2.55 4.13
C ILE A 93 11.32 3.47 3.70
N LEU A 94 10.58 3.97 4.69
CA LEU A 94 9.39 4.79 4.50
C LEU A 94 9.68 6.10 3.72
N PRO A 95 8.67 6.65 3.02
CA PRO A 95 8.81 7.93 2.32
C PRO A 95 9.24 9.08 3.24
N LYS A 96 10.09 9.99 2.73
CA LYS A 96 10.47 11.23 3.46
C LYS A 96 9.73 12.47 2.96
N ARG A 97 8.84 12.33 1.97
CA ARG A 97 8.08 13.43 1.38
C ARG A 97 6.64 13.00 1.17
N GLY A 98 5.70 13.87 1.48
CA GLY A 98 4.28 13.57 1.46
C GLY A 98 3.77 13.07 2.81
N HIS A 99 2.51 12.64 2.82
CA HIS A 99 1.77 12.35 4.04
C HIS A 99 1.13 10.97 3.96
N TYR A 100 1.56 10.05 4.82
CA TYR A 100 1.16 8.64 4.76
C TYR A 100 0.71 8.07 6.09
N LEU A 101 -0.13 7.05 6.01
CA LEU A 101 -0.50 6.16 7.11
C LEU A 101 0.12 4.79 6.87
N PHE A 102 0.82 4.26 7.88
CA PHE A 102 1.32 2.90 7.87
C PHE A 102 0.55 2.05 8.89
N PHE A 103 0.18 0.85 8.47
CA PHE A 103 -0.55 -0.16 9.22
C PHE A 103 0.28 -1.43 9.26
N ASP A 104 0.37 -2.09 10.42
CA ASP A 104 1.13 -3.33 10.62
C ASP A 104 0.28 -4.51 11.12
N ASP A 105 -1.01 -4.28 11.35
CA ASP A 105 -2.03 -5.29 11.61
C ASP A 105 -3.28 -4.93 10.80
N TRP A 106 -3.10 -4.90 9.47
CA TRP A 106 -4.02 -4.26 8.56
C TRP A 106 -5.46 -4.79 8.66
N ASP A 107 -5.62 -6.11 8.75
CA ASP A 107 -6.94 -6.72 8.88
C ASP A 107 -7.66 -6.25 10.16
N ARG A 108 -6.99 -6.33 11.30
CA ARG A 108 -7.55 -5.92 12.58
C ARG A 108 -7.83 -4.42 12.61
N GLN A 109 -6.94 -3.61 12.06
CA GLN A 109 -7.09 -2.15 12.01
C GLN A 109 -8.27 -1.75 11.12
N LEU A 110 -8.45 -2.38 9.95
CA LEU A 110 -9.65 -2.20 9.13
C LEU A 110 -10.93 -2.58 9.87
N ASN A 111 -10.92 -3.71 10.60
CA ASN A 111 -12.07 -4.12 11.42
C ASN A 111 -12.37 -3.09 12.52
N ALA A 112 -11.34 -2.45 13.09
CA ALA A 112 -11.50 -1.40 14.08
C ALA A 112 -11.99 -0.08 13.47
N ILE A 113 -11.58 0.25 12.24
CA ILE A 113 -12.10 1.39 11.47
C ILE A 113 -13.59 1.18 11.21
N ASN A 114 -13.99 0.01 10.70
CA ASN A 114 -15.39 -0.28 10.40
C ASN A 114 -16.26 -0.20 11.67
N LYS A 115 -15.79 -0.69 12.82
CA LYS A 115 -16.52 -0.58 14.09
C LYS A 115 -16.75 0.85 14.57
N CYS A 116 -16.00 1.84 14.08
CA CYS A 116 -16.24 3.24 14.42
C CYS A 116 -17.52 3.81 13.80
N THR A 117 -18.17 3.12 12.85
CA THR A 117 -19.45 3.54 12.26
C THR A 117 -20.67 3.24 13.15
N VAL A 118 -20.48 2.50 14.26
CA VAL A 118 -21.56 2.12 15.19
C VAL A 118 -21.89 3.31 16.12
N GLY A 119 -22.91 4.11 15.76
CA GLY A 119 -23.42 5.23 16.57
C GLY A 119 -24.16 6.30 15.76
N ASN A 120 -24.57 7.42 16.40
CA ASN A 120 -25.21 8.59 15.75
C ASN A 120 -24.20 9.42 14.91
N ILE A 121 -23.52 8.78 13.96
CA ILE A 121 -22.63 9.44 13.01
C ILE A 121 -23.44 9.78 11.75
N ASN A 122 -23.07 10.85 11.04
CA ASN A 122 -23.66 11.20 9.76
C ASN A 122 -23.53 10.02 8.77
N GLN A 123 -24.63 9.70 8.06
CA GLN A 123 -24.70 8.61 7.09
C GLN A 123 -23.65 8.72 5.98
N ASP A 124 -23.27 9.93 5.55
CA ASP A 124 -22.24 10.11 4.51
C ASP A 124 -20.88 9.59 4.99
N ILE A 125 -20.53 9.84 6.26
CA ILE A 125 -19.29 9.35 6.88
C ILE A 125 -19.33 7.82 7.00
N VAL A 126 -20.51 7.27 7.33
CA VAL A 126 -20.69 5.81 7.40
C VAL A 126 -20.47 5.18 6.02
N ASN A 127 -21.01 5.77 4.96
CA ASN A 127 -20.83 5.28 3.59
C ASN A 127 -19.35 5.34 3.17
N ASP A 128 -18.66 6.46 3.41
CA ASP A 128 -17.23 6.60 3.09
C ASP A 128 -16.37 5.52 3.79
N ILE A 129 -16.66 5.25 5.07
CA ILE A 129 -15.93 4.22 5.83
C ILE A 129 -16.26 2.81 5.32
N ASN A 130 -17.53 2.54 4.98
CA ASN A 130 -17.92 1.26 4.40
C ASN A 130 -17.23 1.05 3.06
N ASP A 131 -17.28 2.02 2.15
CA ASP A 131 -16.62 1.95 0.84
C ASP A 131 -15.11 1.72 0.98
N PHE A 132 -14.45 2.46 1.88
CA PHE A 132 -13.04 2.27 2.17
C PHE A 132 -12.75 0.85 2.69
N THR A 133 -13.53 0.37 3.66
CA THR A 133 -13.28 -0.92 4.30
C THR A 133 -13.59 -2.10 3.37
N GLU A 134 -14.69 -2.05 2.63
CA GLU A 134 -15.07 -3.08 1.65
C GLU A 134 -14.00 -3.24 0.56
N LEU A 135 -13.52 -2.12 0.00
CA LEU A 135 -12.47 -2.13 -1.02
C LEU A 135 -11.20 -2.83 -0.53
N HIS A 136 -10.78 -2.54 0.70
CA HIS A 136 -9.51 -3.04 1.24
C HIS A 136 -9.64 -4.42 1.90
N LYS A 137 -10.85 -4.83 2.31
CA LYS A 137 -11.09 -6.17 2.89
C LYS A 137 -10.85 -7.31 1.93
N ILE A 138 -10.93 -7.07 0.62
CA ILE A 138 -10.68 -8.08 -0.41
C ILE A 138 -9.30 -8.75 -0.21
N TYR A 139 -8.31 -8.02 0.29
CA TYR A 139 -6.93 -8.51 0.42
C TYR A 139 -6.43 -8.62 1.87
N SER A 140 -7.15 -8.06 2.84
CA SER A 140 -6.61 -7.82 4.19
C SER A 140 -6.27 -9.10 4.95
N ASP A 141 -7.05 -10.18 4.79
CA ASP A 141 -6.81 -11.47 5.45
C ASP A 141 -5.41 -12.04 5.16
N SER A 142 -4.84 -11.68 4.01
CA SER A 142 -3.53 -12.15 3.54
C SER A 142 -2.44 -11.08 3.62
N GLN A 143 -2.79 -9.84 3.94
CA GLN A 143 -1.91 -8.68 3.83
C GLN A 143 -1.75 -8.02 5.20
N MET A 144 -0.62 -8.29 5.87
CA MET A 144 -0.36 -7.79 7.24
C MET A 144 -0.09 -6.28 7.29
N TYR A 145 0.70 -5.77 6.33
CA TYR A 145 1.14 -4.38 6.32
C TYR A 145 0.46 -3.57 5.22
N TYR A 146 0.23 -2.29 5.43
CA TYR A 146 -0.29 -1.41 4.39
C TYR A 146 0.24 0.02 4.53
N LEU A 147 0.46 0.69 3.41
CA LEU A 147 0.93 2.08 3.35
C LEU A 147 -0.01 2.88 2.44
N ILE A 148 -0.60 3.95 2.95
CA ILE A 148 -1.59 4.76 2.23
C ILE A 148 -1.16 6.21 2.20
N ASN A 149 -1.29 6.87 1.04
CA ASN A 149 -1.15 8.32 0.94
C ASN A 149 -2.45 9.01 1.38
N ILE A 150 -2.36 9.90 2.37
CA ILE A 150 -3.51 10.67 2.88
C ILE A 150 -4.09 11.57 1.81
N VAL A 151 -3.26 12.18 0.97
CA VAL A 151 -3.71 13.07 -0.11
C VAL A 151 -4.61 12.34 -1.10
N ASP A 152 -4.40 11.04 -1.31
CA ASP A 152 -5.27 10.25 -2.19
C ASP A 152 -6.58 9.87 -1.48
N LEU A 153 -6.54 9.60 -0.17
CA LEU A 153 -7.76 9.39 0.62
C LEU A 153 -8.64 10.63 0.67
N GLU A 154 -8.07 11.81 0.87
CA GLU A 154 -8.81 13.07 0.96
C GLU A 154 -9.48 13.49 -0.36
N LYS A 155 -9.04 12.93 -1.50
CA LYS A 155 -9.72 13.09 -2.79
C LYS A 155 -10.96 12.20 -2.92
N LEU A 156 -10.99 11.09 -2.19
CA LEU A 156 -12.03 10.06 -2.31
C LEU A 156 -13.07 10.14 -1.20
N TYR A 157 -12.67 10.55 0.01
CA TYR A 157 -13.49 10.50 1.21
C TYR A 157 -13.51 11.84 1.94
N CYS A 158 -14.57 12.08 2.69
CA CYS A 158 -14.66 13.29 3.49
C CYS A 158 -13.61 13.32 4.62
N LYS A 159 -13.23 14.52 5.03
CA LYS A 159 -12.20 14.75 6.06
C LYS A 159 -12.44 13.96 7.36
N LEU A 160 -13.69 13.86 7.82
CA LEU A 160 -14.02 13.15 9.04
C LEU A 160 -13.81 11.63 8.90
N ALA A 161 -14.08 11.04 7.74
CA ALA A 161 -13.78 9.64 7.46
C ALA A 161 -12.26 9.41 7.45
N VAL A 162 -11.50 10.28 6.78
CA VAL A 162 -10.03 10.23 6.77
C VAL A 162 -9.45 10.35 8.18
N ASP A 163 -9.98 11.24 9.03
CA ASP A 163 -9.57 11.39 10.42
C ASP A 163 -9.85 10.12 11.26
N ILE A 164 -10.95 9.40 10.99
CA ILE A 164 -11.26 8.11 11.63
C ILE A 164 -10.24 7.05 11.21
N ILE A 165 -9.96 6.94 9.91
CA ILE A 165 -8.97 5.99 9.36
C ILE A 165 -7.59 6.26 9.97
N ARG A 166 -7.16 7.52 9.96
CA ARG A 166 -5.90 7.98 10.52
C ARG A 166 -5.72 7.58 11.98
N LYS A 167 -6.75 7.75 12.83
CA LYS A 167 -6.68 7.37 14.25
C LYS A 167 -6.43 5.87 14.50
N LYS A 168 -6.56 5.02 13.47
CA LYS A 168 -6.33 3.58 13.56
C LYS A 168 -5.00 3.14 12.95
N ALA A 169 -4.25 4.03 12.31
CA ALA A 169 -2.94 3.72 11.78
C ALA A 169 -1.93 3.42 12.88
N THR A 170 -0.88 2.67 12.55
CA THR A 170 0.23 2.40 13.46
C THR A 170 1.16 3.60 13.49
N LEU A 171 1.54 4.09 12.32
CA LEU A 171 2.38 5.27 12.15
C LEU A 171 1.72 6.28 11.20
N GLU A 172 1.99 7.55 11.46
CA GLU A 172 1.78 8.66 10.53
C GLU A 172 3.15 9.20 10.11
N ILE A 173 3.35 9.33 8.80
CA ILE A 173 4.57 9.83 8.20
C ILE A 173 4.24 11.14 7.51
N ASN A 174 4.76 12.27 7.99
CA ASN A 174 4.54 13.58 7.40
C ASN A 174 5.88 14.24 7.08
N ASP A 175 6.23 14.32 5.79
CA ASP A 175 7.50 14.85 5.31
C ASP A 175 8.72 14.29 6.07
N GLY A 176 8.70 12.95 6.27
CA GLY A 176 9.76 12.19 6.93
C GLY A 176 9.72 12.24 8.47
N VAL A 177 8.81 13.01 9.07
CA VAL A 177 8.53 12.96 10.50
C VAL A 177 7.60 11.77 10.77
N ILE A 178 8.07 10.82 11.58
CA ILE A 178 7.32 9.60 11.92
C ILE A 178 6.72 9.76 13.32
N THR A 179 5.40 9.61 13.42
CA THR A 179 4.65 9.65 14.68
C THR A 179 3.93 8.33 14.89
N SER A 180 4.10 7.70 16.05
CA SER A 180 3.29 6.53 16.45
C SER A 180 1.92 6.98 16.92
N ILE A 181 0.86 6.36 16.39
CA ILE A 181 -0.53 6.71 16.72
C ILE A 181 -1.13 5.70 17.69
N VAL A 182 -1.25 4.43 17.27
CA VAL A 182 -1.77 3.36 18.12
C VAL A 182 -0.63 2.77 18.95
N ARG A 183 -0.85 2.66 20.26
CA ARG A 183 -0.03 1.89 21.21
C ARG A 183 -0.70 0.57 21.52
#